data_AF-A0A924WA93-F1
#
_entry.id   AF-A0A924WA93-F1
#
_cell.length_a   1.000
_cell.length_b   1.000
_cell.length_c   1.000
_cell.angle_alpha   90.00
_cell.angle_beta   90.00
_cell.angle_gamma   90.00
#
_symmetry.space_group_name_H-M   'P 1'
#
loop_
_entity.id
_entity.type
_entity.pdbx_description
1 polymer ?
#
loop_
_entity_poly.entity_id
_entity_poly.type
_entity_poly.pdbx_seq_one_letter_code
_entity_poly.pdbx_strand_id
1 'polypeptide(L)' 'MTTDQLRQVLRELNGKRDAVVYFIHAEKCVVHNAMLLPEEPDHMVKLTDGKSVFIINPCNVDWIKIG' A
#
# COMPACT_ATOMS: atom_id res chain seq x y z
N MET A 1 0.44 9.82 -8.33
CA MET A 1 -0.18 8.56 -8.82
C MET A 1 -1.65 8.56 -8.41
N THR A 2 -2.59 8.10 -9.24
CA THR A 2 -4.01 8.02 -8.84
C THR A 2 -4.28 6.83 -7.92
N THR A 3 -5.39 6.86 -7.18
CA THR A 3 -5.85 5.73 -6.34
C THR A 3 -5.92 4.43 -7.14
N ASP A 4 -6.51 4.46 -8.33
CA ASP A 4 -6.68 3.27 -9.18
C ASP A 4 -5.35 2.71 -9.68
N GLN A 5 -4.44 3.59 -10.10
CA GLN A 5 -3.09 3.20 -10.52
C GLN A 5 -2.33 2.53 -9.37
N LEU A 6 -2.37 3.14 -8.18
CA LEU A 6 -1.73 2.58 -7.00
C LEU A 6 -2.33 1.21 -6.66
N ARG A 7 -3.66 1.11 -6.66
CA ARG A 7 -4.36 -0.15 -6.37
C ARG A 7 -3.99 -1.22 -7.38
N GLN A 8 -3.89 -0.89 -8.66
CA GLN A 8 -3.52 -1.82 -9.72
C GLN A 8 -2.10 -2.37 -9.54
N VAL A 9 -1.13 -1.52 -9.18
CA VAL A 9 0.26 -1.96 -8.92
C VAL A 9 0.34 -2.86 -7.70
N LEU A 10 -0.41 -2.56 -6.63
CA LEU A 10 -0.39 -3.33 -5.38
C LEU A 10 -1.14 -4.67 -5.47
N ARG A 11 -1.83 -4.99 -6.58
CA ARG A 11 -2.57 -6.26 -6.72
C ARG A 11 -1.71 -7.50 -6.62
N GLU A 12 -0.40 -7.40 -6.88
CA GLU A 12 0.51 -8.54 -6.73
C GLU A 12 0.82 -8.89 -5.26
N LEU A 13 0.48 -8.01 -4.31
CA LEU A 13 0.68 -8.21 -2.88
C LEU A 13 -0.35 -9.22 -2.35
N ASN A 14 0.11 -10.46 -2.16
CA ASN A 14 -0.69 -11.61 -1.76
C ASN A 14 -0.20 -12.26 -0.45
N GLY A 15 0.52 -11.50 0.39
CA GLY A 15 1.03 -11.97 1.67
C GLY A 15 2.38 -12.68 1.60
N LYS A 16 3.03 -12.68 0.43
CA LYS A 16 4.35 -13.32 0.23
C LYS A 16 5.50 -12.33 0.02
N ARG A 17 5.17 -11.04 -0.12
CA ARG A 17 6.13 -9.97 -0.39
C ARG A 17 5.91 -8.84 0.58
N ASP A 18 6.98 -8.19 0.95
CA ASP A 18 6.95 -6.95 1.71
C ASP A 18 6.68 -5.78 0.75
N ALA A 19 6.01 -4.75 1.27
CA ALA A 19 5.85 -3.48 0.59
C ALA A 19 6.49 -2.37 1.43
N VAL A 20 7.36 -1.57 0.81
CA VAL A 20 7.93 -0.37 1.42
C VAL A 20 7.46 0.84 0.65
N VAL A 21 6.67 1.68 1.31
CA VAL A 21 6.12 2.91 0.75
C VAL A 21 7.01 4.06 1.18
N TYR A 22 7.54 4.80 0.21
CA TYR A 22 8.30 6.02 0.42
C TYR A 22 7.39 7.22 0.17
N PHE A 23 7.33 8.14 1.12
CA PHE A 23 6.46 9.32 1.05
C PHE A 23 7.27 10.58 0.80
N ILE A 24 6.63 11.58 0.20
CA ILE A 24 7.25 12.86 -0.14
C ILE A 24 7.68 13.63 1.13
N HIS A 25 6.90 13.54 2.22
CA HIS A 25 7.07 14.34 3.44
C HIS A 25 7.00 13.53 4.75
N ALA A 26 7.16 12.21 4.69
CA ALA A 26 7.06 11.34 5.86
C ALA A 26 8.08 10.20 5.81
N GLU A 27 8.31 9.56 6.96
CA GLU A 27 9.13 8.34 7.03
C GLU A 27 8.51 7.20 6.23
N LYS A 28 9.36 6.32 5.69
CA LYS A 28 8.90 5.15 4.95
C LYS A 28 8.02 4.26 5.82
N CYS A 29 6.98 3.69 5.22
CA CYS A 29 6.16 2.66 5.85
C CYS A 29 6.57 1.29 5.32
N VAL A 30 6.86 0.36 6.21
CA VAL A 30 7.15 -1.04 5.87
C VAL A 30 5.94 -1.88 6.25
N VAL A 31 5.36 -2.58 5.28
CA VAL A 31 4.29 -3.55 5.48
C VAL A 31 4.87 -4.92 5.15
N HIS A 32 5.08 -5.74 6.18
CA HIS A 32 5.61 -7.09 6.01
C HIS A 32 4.51 -8.05 5.54
N ASN A 33 4.84 -9.02 4.69
CA ASN A 33 3.86 -9.96 4.12
C ASN A 33 2.60 -9.21 3.63
N ALA A 34 2.82 -8.15 2.86
CA ALA A 34 1.78 -7.21 2.50
C ALA A 34 0.70 -7.88 1.66
N MET A 35 -0.54 -7.55 2.01
CA MET A 35 -1.74 -7.92 1.25
C MET A 35 -2.54 -6.67 0.94
N LEU A 36 -2.98 -6.55 -0.31
CA LEU A 36 -3.93 -5.52 -0.70
C LEU A 36 -5.32 -5.90 -0.23
N LEU A 37 -5.95 -5.03 0.57
CA LEU A 37 -7.34 -5.22 0.96
C LEU A 37 -8.28 -4.90 -0.21
N PRO A 38 -9.47 -5.53 -0.28
CA PRO A 38 -10.50 -5.21 -1.26
C PRO A 38 -10.95 -3.75 -1.20
N GLU A 39 -11.57 -3.28 -2.27
CA GLU A 39 -12.13 -1.92 -2.28
C GLU A 39 -13.31 -1.84 -1.32
N GLU A 40 -13.29 -0.80 -0.50
CA GLU A 40 -14.33 -0.48 0.47
C GLU A 40 -15.01 0.84 0.06
N PRO A 41 -16.18 1.17 0.62
CA PRO A 41 -16.94 2.37 0.23
C PRO A 41 -16.22 3.70 0.42
N ASP A 42 -15.12 3.74 1.20
CA ASP A 42 -14.29 4.93 1.37
C ASP A 42 -13.29 5.16 0.22
N HIS A 43 -13.20 4.23 -0.73
CA HIS A 43 -12.29 4.25 -1.87
C HIS A 43 -10.81 4.42 -1.49
N MET A 44 -10.44 4.11 -0.25
CA MET A 44 -9.06 4.22 0.21
C MET A 44 -8.23 3.00 -0.22
N VAL A 45 -6.92 3.20 -0.37
CA VAL A 45 -5.96 2.10 -0.57
C VAL A 45 -5.50 1.62 0.80
N LYS A 46 -5.77 0.34 1.10
CA LYS A 46 -5.43 -0.27 2.39
C LYS A 46 -4.57 -1.50 2.17
N LEU A 47 -3.45 -1.56 2.89
CA LEU A 47 -2.60 -2.74 2.99
C LEU A 47 -2.76 -3.36 4.37
N THR A 48 -2.47 -4.65 4.49
CA THR A 48 -2.37 -5.33 5.78
C THR A 48 -1.19 -6.28 5.80
N ASP A 49 -0.61 -6.46 6.99
CA ASP A 49 0.40 -7.48 7.32
C ASP A 49 -0.24 -8.68 8.08
N GLY A 50 -1.57 -8.73 8.15
CA GLY A 50 -2.35 -9.69 8.94
C GLY A 50 -2.54 -9.32 10.42
N LYS A 51 -1.92 -8.23 10.90
CA LYS A 51 -2.04 -7.73 12.28
C LYS A 51 -2.57 -6.29 12.34
N SER A 52 -2.16 -5.47 11.38
CA SER A 52 -2.44 -4.06 11.27
C SER A 52 -3.04 -3.73 9.90
N VAL A 53 -3.76 -2.63 9.84
CA VAL A 53 -4.26 -2.05 8.58
C VAL A 53 -3.54 -0.73 8.35
N PHE A 54 -2.90 -0.61 7.19
CA PHE A 54 -2.14 0.56 6.76
C PHE A 54 -2.95 1.28 5.68
N ILE A 55 -3.37 2.50 5.96
CA ILE A 55 -4.15 3.31 5.03
C ILE A 55 -3.18 4.24 4.29
N ILE A 56 -3.12 4.12 2.97
CA ILE A 56 -2.15 4.83 2.13
C ILE A 56 -2.86 5.97 1.39
N ASN A 57 -2.36 7.20 1.54
CA ASN A 57 -2.78 8.34 0.74
C ASN A 57 -1.97 8.39 -0.58
N PRO A 58 -2.58 8.10 -1.75
CA PRO A 58 -1.86 8.04 -3.02
C PRO A 58 -1.20 9.36 -3.44
N CYS A 59 -1.73 10.50 -2.97
CA CYS A 59 -1.21 11.83 -3.30
C CYS A 59 0.16 12.11 -2.67
N ASN A 60 0.52 11.41 -1.59
CA ASN A 60 1.76 11.64 -0.84
C ASN A 60 2.79 10.52 -1.01
N VAL A 61 2.51 9.53 -1.86
CA VAL A 61 3.47 8.47 -2.21
C VAL A 61 4.40 8.96 -3.30
N ASP A 62 5.70 8.83 -3.07
CA ASP A 62 6.74 9.11 -4.06
C ASP A 62 7.01 7.86 -4.90
N TRP A 63 7.42 6.76 -4.25
CA TRP A 63 7.63 5.47 -4.90
C TRP A 63 7.44 4.30 -3.93
N ILE A 64 7.33 3.08 -4.47
CA ILE A 64 7.10 1.86 -3.69
C ILE A 64 8.10 0.79 -4.11
N LYS A 65 8.73 0.14 -3.12
CA LYS A 65 9.50 -1.09 -3.30
C LYS A 65 8.62 -2.28 -2.94
N ILE A 66 8.53 -3.28 -3.82
CA ILE A 66 7.90 -4.58 -3.54
C ILE A 66 9.00 -5.66 -3.55
N GLY A 67 9.05 -6.53 -2.54
CA GLY A 67 10.09 -7.56 -2.37
C GLY A 67 9.60 -8.79 -1.66
#